data_AF-A0A0F5VIW7-F1
#
_entry.id   AF-A0A0F5VIW7-F1
#
_cell.length_a   1.000
_cell.length_b   1.000
_cell.length_c   1.000
_cell.angle_alpha   90.00
_cell.angle_beta   90.00
_cell.angle_gamma   90.00
#
_symmetry.space_group_name_H-M   'P 1'
#
loop_
_entity.id
_entity.type
_entity.pdbx_description
1 polymer ?
#
loop_
_entity_poly.entity_id
_entity_poly.type
_entity_poly.pdbx_seq_one_letter_code
_entity_poly.pdbx_strand_id
1 'polypeptide(L)'
;SNYGNLTWDPKTFPDPKGLSQKIHDMGFDFGIWVTLWINLDSDNYQYAVDHDYLLKDAKDTSKPCEVTWWNGQAGIIDLANPDAKAWYEGNLKTLMDTYDIDGLKFDTRFFDEKCAPREGHQATDYQKLGTQ
;
A
#
# COMPACT_ATOMS: atom_id res chain seq x y z
N SER A 1 2.40 -14.61 -3.21
CA SER A 1 2.23 -13.14 -3.26
C SER A 1 2.86 -12.56 -2.00
N ASN A 2 3.60 -11.46 -2.09
CA ASN A 2 4.29 -10.83 -0.97
C ASN A 2 3.58 -9.54 -0.50
N TYR A 3 3.93 -9.03 0.68
CA TYR A 3 3.31 -7.82 1.23
C TYR A 3 3.70 -6.60 0.41
N GLY A 4 2.71 -5.87 -0.09
CA GLY A 4 2.90 -4.77 -1.05
C GLY A 4 2.65 -5.14 -2.51
N ASN A 5 2.47 -6.43 -2.84
CA ASN A 5 2.14 -6.84 -4.21
C ASN A 5 0.74 -6.41 -4.66
N LEU A 6 -0.18 -6.14 -3.72
CA LEU A 6 -1.59 -5.86 -3.99
C LEU A 6 -2.25 -6.93 -4.87
N THR A 7 -1.86 -8.20 -4.67
CA THR A 7 -2.41 -9.36 -5.36
C THR A 7 -2.60 -10.52 -4.39
N TRP A 8 -3.51 -11.43 -4.71
CA TRP A 8 -3.73 -12.64 -3.92
C TRP A 8 -2.64 -13.68 -4.16
N ASP A 9 -2.31 -14.46 -3.14
CA ASP A 9 -1.51 -15.67 -3.34
C ASP A 9 -2.41 -16.79 -3.91
N PRO A 10 -2.24 -17.21 -5.16
CA PRO A 10 -3.12 -18.20 -5.77
C PRO A 10 -3.00 -19.60 -5.15
N LYS A 11 -1.93 -19.88 -4.39
CA LYS A 11 -1.80 -21.15 -3.66
C LYS A 11 -2.67 -21.17 -2.40
N THR A 12 -2.74 -20.05 -1.69
CA THR A 12 -3.52 -19.91 -0.46
C THR A 12 -4.98 -19.55 -0.74
N PHE A 13 -5.20 -18.64 -1.69
CA PHE A 13 -6.50 -18.15 -2.12
C PHE A 13 -6.67 -18.39 -3.63
N PRO A 14 -6.96 -19.63 -4.05
CA PRO A 14 -7.06 -19.98 -5.47
C PRO A 14 -8.27 -19.35 -6.19
N ASP A 15 -9.31 -18.96 -5.44
CA ASP A 15 -10.51 -18.31 -5.98
C ASP A 15 -11.00 -17.19 -5.02
N PRO A 16 -10.34 -16.02 -5.01
CA PRO A 16 -10.73 -14.91 -4.13
C PRO A 16 -12.11 -14.33 -4.52
N LYS A 17 -12.50 -14.41 -5.79
CA LYS A 17 -13.83 -13.95 -6.24
C LYS A 17 -14.93 -14.85 -5.68
N GLY A 18 -14.74 -16.17 -5.76
CA GLY A 18 -15.67 -17.12 -5.16
C GLY A 18 -15.69 -17.07 -3.63
N LEU A 19 -14.58 -16.70 -2.98
CA LEU A 19 -14.57 -16.40 -1.55
C LEU A 19 -15.46 -15.18 -1.25
N SER A 20 -15.29 -14.09 -1.99
CA SER A 20 -16.11 -12.88 -1.82
C SER A 20 -17.60 -13.19 -2.00
N GLN A 21 -17.96 -13.84 -3.11
CA GLN A 21 -19.34 -14.23 -3.40
C GLN A 21 -19.97 -15.04 -2.25
N LYS A 22 -19.24 -15.99 -1.66
CA LYS A 22 -19.76 -16.78 -0.54
C LYS A 22 -20.05 -15.93 0.69
N ILE A 23 -19.26 -14.90 0.95
CA ILE A 23 -19.45 -13.98 2.07
C ILE A 23 -20.68 -13.09 1.82
N HIS A 24 -20.85 -12.62 0.60
CA HIS A 24 -22.06 -11.89 0.19
C HIS A 24 -23.33 -12.75 0.23
N ASP A 25 -23.25 -14.02 -0.19
CA ASP A 25 -24.37 -14.97 -0.12
C ASP A 25 -24.82 -15.23 1.34
N MET A 26 -23.92 -15.02 2.31
CA MET A 26 -24.23 -15.06 3.75
C MET A 26 -24.84 -13.75 4.28
N GLY A 27 -24.94 -12.71 3.45
CA GLY A 27 -25.49 -11.40 3.81
C GLY A 27 -24.49 -10.45 4.46
N PHE A 28 -23.19 -10.63 4.22
CA PHE A 28 -22.13 -9.78 4.79
C PHE A 28 -21.30 -9.10 3.70
N ASP A 29 -20.79 -7.92 4.01
CA ASP A 29 -19.78 -7.23 3.20
C ASP A 29 -18.42 -7.91 3.35
N PHE A 30 -17.64 -7.96 2.28
CA PHE A 30 -16.30 -8.53 2.26
C PHE A 30 -15.22 -7.44 2.25
N GLY A 31 -14.44 -7.39 3.32
CA GLY A 31 -13.32 -6.47 3.44
C GLY A 31 -11.97 -7.17 3.51
N ILE A 32 -10.92 -6.51 3.02
CA ILE A 32 -9.54 -6.98 3.12
C ILE A 32 -8.64 -5.99 3.86
N TRP A 33 -7.52 -6.49 4.33
CA TRP A 33 -6.48 -5.70 4.96
C TRP A 33 -5.42 -5.28 3.94
N VAL A 34 -5.03 -4.00 3.97
CA VAL A 34 -4.02 -3.41 3.08
C VAL A 34 -3.06 -2.52 3.85
N THR A 35 -1.87 -2.34 3.29
CA THR A 35 -0.81 -1.49 3.83
C THR A 35 -0.35 -0.49 2.78
N LEU A 36 0.16 0.65 3.23
CA LEU A 36 0.89 1.62 2.40
C LEU A 36 2.37 1.27 2.27
N TRP A 37 2.77 0.20 2.93
CA TRP A 37 4.14 -0.26 3.02
C TRP A 37 4.34 -1.37 1.99
N ILE A 38 5.37 -1.22 1.15
CA ILE A 38 5.74 -2.19 0.12
C ILE A 38 7.03 -2.86 0.57
N ASN A 39 6.99 -4.17 0.83
CA ASN A 39 8.18 -4.89 1.23
C ASN A 39 9.24 -4.88 0.13
N LEU A 40 10.52 -4.97 0.51
CA LEU A 40 11.63 -5.00 -0.44
C LEU A 40 11.56 -6.21 -1.41
N ASP A 41 10.91 -7.29 -1.00
CA ASP A 41 10.68 -8.50 -1.79
C ASP A 41 9.36 -8.48 -2.57
N SER A 42 8.64 -7.35 -2.56
CA SER A 42 7.45 -7.15 -3.37
C SER A 42 7.81 -6.92 -4.83
N ASP A 43 7.02 -7.50 -5.74
CA ASP A 43 7.13 -7.26 -7.18
C ASP A 43 6.91 -5.77 -7.53
N ASN A 44 6.23 -5.02 -6.66
CA ASN A 44 5.98 -3.59 -6.82
C ASN A 44 7.10 -2.70 -6.29
N TYR A 45 8.05 -3.23 -5.50
CA TYR A 45 9.07 -2.39 -4.85
C TYR A 45 9.94 -1.67 -5.87
N GLN A 46 10.56 -2.42 -6.79
CA GLN A 46 11.43 -1.82 -7.81
C GLN A 46 10.67 -0.85 -8.71
N TYR A 47 9.43 -1.18 -9.09
CA TYR A 47 8.58 -0.27 -9.87
C TYR A 47 8.36 1.05 -9.13
N ALA A 48 8.03 1.00 -7.83
CA ALA A 48 7.83 2.20 -7.02
C ALA A 48 9.12 3.00 -6.81
N VAL A 49 10.28 2.34 -6.72
CA VAL A 49 11.59 3.01 -6.69
C VAL A 49 11.86 3.74 -8.01
N ASP A 50 11.68 3.07 -9.15
CA ASP A 50 11.97 3.61 -10.48
C ASP A 50 11.09 4.82 -10.84
N HIS A 51 9.89 4.89 -10.27
CA HIS A 51 8.92 5.98 -10.50
C HIS A 51 8.90 7.04 -9.41
N ASP A 52 9.79 6.98 -8.42
CA ASP A 52 9.83 7.95 -7.31
C ASP A 52 8.56 7.97 -6.44
N TYR A 53 7.95 6.80 -6.23
CA TYR A 53 6.69 6.65 -5.51
C TYR A 53 6.83 6.36 -4.01
N LEU A 54 8.05 6.15 -3.53
CA LEU A 54 8.35 5.92 -2.12
C LEU A 54 8.90 7.18 -1.46
N LEU A 55 8.59 7.36 -0.18
CA LEU A 55 9.25 8.35 0.66
C LEU A 55 10.77 8.17 0.61
N LYS A 56 11.52 9.26 0.73
CA LYS A 56 12.99 9.25 0.72
C LYS A 56 13.56 9.17 2.12
N ASP A 57 14.75 8.61 2.27
CA ASP A 57 15.45 8.58 3.57
C ASP A 57 15.84 10.02 3.99
N ALA A 58 15.64 10.36 5.27
CA ALA A 58 15.93 11.70 5.78
C ALA A 58 17.42 12.05 5.85
N LYS A 59 18.30 11.05 5.92
CA LYS A 59 19.75 11.22 5.96
C LYS A 59 20.37 11.20 4.57
N ASP A 60 19.73 10.52 3.62
CA ASP A 60 20.16 10.44 2.23
C ASP A 60 18.96 10.39 1.28
N THR A 61 18.52 11.56 0.84
CA THR A 61 17.32 11.69 -0.03
C THR A 61 17.50 11.10 -1.42
N SER A 62 18.70 10.60 -1.76
CA SER A 62 18.92 9.84 -3.01
C SER A 62 18.34 8.42 -2.97
N LYS A 63 17.94 7.93 -1.78
CA LYS A 63 17.45 6.57 -1.58
C LYS A 63 16.01 6.55 -1.03
N PRO A 64 15.25 5.48 -1.31
CA PRO A 64 14.00 5.22 -0.60
C PRO A 64 14.22 5.12 0.91
N CYS A 65 13.24 5.59 1.67
CA CYS A 65 13.15 5.38 3.11
C CYS A 65 12.75 3.93 3.36
N GLU A 66 13.57 3.19 4.09
CA GLU A 66 13.26 1.82 4.48
C GLU A 66 12.94 1.75 5.98
N VAL A 67 11.81 1.13 6.29
CA VAL A 67 11.32 0.93 7.65
C VAL A 67 11.23 -0.56 7.97
N THR A 68 11.49 -0.90 9.23
CA THR A 68 11.35 -2.27 9.72
C THR A 68 10.00 -2.43 10.41
N TRP A 69 9.30 -3.50 10.09
CA TRP A 69 8.04 -3.91 10.72
C TRP A 69 8.04 -5.40 11.02
N TRP A 70 6.92 -5.89 11.56
CA TRP A 70 6.79 -7.29 12.00
C TRP A 70 7.02 -8.30 10.87
N ASN A 71 6.87 -7.89 9.60
CA ASN A 71 7.10 -8.76 8.44
C ASN A 71 8.22 -8.25 7.50
N GLY A 72 9.33 -7.79 8.07
CA GLY A 72 10.55 -7.49 7.34
C GLY A 72 10.82 -6.00 7.17
N GLN A 73 11.34 -5.62 6.00
CA GLN A 73 11.65 -4.24 5.64
C GLN A 73 10.79 -3.80 4.47
N ALA A 74 10.38 -2.53 4.48
CA ALA A 74 9.49 -1.97 3.48
C ALA A 74 9.81 -0.50 3.18
N GLY A 75 9.49 -0.07 1.97
CA GLY A 75 9.31 1.34 1.64
C GLY A 75 7.90 1.80 1.96
N ILE A 76 7.72 3.10 2.16
CA ILE A 76 6.41 3.72 2.40
C ILE A 76 6.01 4.53 1.17
N ILE A 77 4.81 4.30 0.64
CA ILE A 77 4.27 5.07 -0.48
C ILE A 77 4.16 6.54 -0.09
N ASP A 78 4.68 7.43 -0.94
CA ASP A 78 4.62 8.87 -0.73
C ASP A 78 3.26 9.44 -1.18
N LEU A 79 2.33 9.56 -0.24
CA LEU A 79 0.99 10.10 -0.50
C LEU A 79 0.98 11.58 -0.92
N ALA A 80 2.08 12.32 -0.73
CA ALA A 80 2.23 13.69 -1.22
C ALA A 80 2.65 13.73 -2.70
N ASN A 81 3.06 12.60 -3.28
CA ASN A 81 3.24 12.46 -4.71
C ASN A 81 1.89 12.13 -5.37
N PRO A 82 1.31 13.03 -6.19
CA PRO A 82 0.02 12.76 -6.84
C PRO A 82 0.05 11.52 -7.73
N ASP A 83 1.19 11.23 -8.39
CA ASP A 83 1.32 10.07 -9.27
C ASP A 83 1.40 8.76 -8.45
N ALA A 84 2.11 8.77 -7.32
CA ALA A 84 2.18 7.62 -6.42
C ALA A 84 0.82 7.35 -5.76
N LYS A 85 0.13 8.41 -5.31
CA LYS A 85 -1.23 8.31 -4.75
C LYS A 85 -2.19 7.74 -5.79
N ALA A 86 -2.20 8.28 -7.00
CA ALA A 86 -3.05 7.81 -8.08
C ALA A 86 -2.75 6.34 -8.46
N TRP A 87 -1.47 5.97 -8.54
CA TRP A 87 -1.05 4.59 -8.80
C TRP A 87 -1.54 3.64 -7.71
N TYR A 88 -1.32 3.96 -6.44
CA TYR A 88 -1.73 3.11 -5.33
C TYR A 88 -3.26 2.95 -5.27
N GLU A 89 -4.00 4.06 -5.34
CA GLU A 89 -5.46 4.02 -5.41
C GLU A 89 -5.98 3.24 -6.61
N GLY A 90 -5.34 3.37 -7.78
CA GLY A 90 -5.71 2.64 -8.98
C GLY A 90 -5.57 1.13 -8.81
N ASN A 91 -4.49 0.68 -8.16
CA ASN A 91 -4.30 -0.74 -7.82
C ASN A 91 -5.35 -1.22 -6.82
N LEU A 92 -5.66 -0.43 -5.78
CA LEU A 92 -6.70 -0.77 -4.81
C LEU A 92 -8.10 -0.87 -5.46
N LYS A 93 -8.46 0.12 -6.29
CA LYS A 93 -9.73 0.11 -7.05
C LYS A 93 -9.81 -1.10 -7.97
N THR A 94 -8.74 -1.39 -8.71
CA THR A 94 -8.67 -2.59 -9.56
C THR A 94 -8.86 -3.87 -8.75
N LEU A 95 -8.23 -3.97 -7.58
CA LEU A 95 -8.36 -5.11 -6.69
C LEU A 95 -9.81 -5.27 -6.19
N MET A 96 -10.43 -4.16 -5.78
CA MET A 96 -11.82 -4.15 -5.32
C MET A 96 -12.79 -4.56 -6.43
N ASP A 97 -12.68 -3.93 -7.61
CA ASP A 97 -13.54 -4.22 -8.76
C ASP A 97 -13.38 -5.67 -9.24
N THR A 98 -12.14 -6.15 -9.31
CA THR A 98 -11.84 -7.51 -9.77
C THR A 98 -12.47 -8.55 -8.85
N TYR A 99 -12.33 -8.38 -7.53
CA TYR A 99 -12.69 -9.41 -6.54
C TYR A 99 -14.00 -9.16 -5.78
N ASP A 100 -14.73 -8.09 -6.10
CA ASP A 100 -15.93 -7.66 -5.37
C ASP A 100 -15.64 -7.41 -3.89
N ILE A 101 -14.79 -6.43 -3.59
CA ILE A 101 -14.43 -6.10 -2.19
C ILE A 101 -15.12 -4.80 -1.82
N ASP A 102 -15.86 -4.80 -0.72
CA ASP A 102 -16.64 -3.65 -0.25
C ASP A 102 -15.82 -2.65 0.57
N GLY A 103 -14.76 -3.13 1.21
CA GLY A 103 -14.02 -2.33 2.18
C GLY A 103 -12.56 -2.68 2.33
N LEU A 104 -11.77 -1.69 2.71
CA LEU A 104 -10.35 -1.82 3.00
C LEU A 104 -10.08 -1.41 4.44
N LYS A 105 -9.42 -2.30 5.20
CA LYS A 105 -8.80 -1.96 6.47
C LYS A 105 -7.36 -1.53 6.18
N PHE A 106 -7.10 -0.23 6.25
CA PHE A 106 -5.74 0.31 6.23
C PHE A 106 -5.05 0.08 7.56
N ASP A 107 -3.77 -0.30 7.49
CA ASP A 107 -2.90 -0.49 8.63
C ASP A 107 -1.52 0.09 8.32
N THR A 108 -0.64 0.17 9.32
CA THR A 108 0.65 0.87 9.31
C THR A 108 0.54 2.40 9.35
N ARG A 109 1.69 3.08 9.46
CA ARG A 109 1.76 4.54 9.53
C ARG A 109 1.79 5.14 8.12
N PHE A 110 1.18 6.31 7.96
CA PHE A 110 1.27 7.11 6.72
C PHE A 110 2.65 7.75 6.51
N PHE A 111 3.46 7.84 7.56
CA PHE A 111 4.79 8.45 7.56
C PHE A 111 5.64 7.88 8.71
N ASP A 112 6.96 7.86 8.55
CA ASP A 112 7.92 7.53 9.61
C ASP A 112 8.97 8.64 9.72
N GLU A 113 9.39 8.96 10.94
CA GLU A 113 10.32 10.08 11.23
C GLU A 113 11.71 9.87 10.63
N LYS A 114 12.05 8.65 10.21
CA LYS A 114 13.27 8.37 9.44
C LYS A 114 13.19 8.81 7.99
N CYS A 115 12.00 9.11 7.49
CA CYS A 115 11.78 9.54 6.13
C CYS A 115 11.78 11.07 6.01
N ALA A 116 12.14 11.57 4.83
CA ALA A 116 11.98 12.96 4.45
C ALA A 116 10.57 13.18 3.89
N PRO A 117 9.84 14.22 4.33
CA PRO A 117 8.62 14.63 3.65
C PRO A 117 8.95 15.17 2.26
N ARG A 118 8.02 15.02 1.32
CA ARG A 118 8.14 15.60 -0.02
C ARG A 118 8.26 17.12 0.06
N GLU A 119 8.94 17.73 -0.89
CA GLU A 119 9.08 19.19 -0.95
C GLU A 119 7.70 19.88 -0.86
N GLY A 120 7.62 20.93 -0.05
CA GLY A 120 6.38 21.66 0.22
C GLY A 120 5.44 21.02 1.25
N HIS A 121 5.78 19.85 1.80
CA HIS A 121 4.97 19.16 2.81
C HIS A 121 5.69 19.02 4.15
N GLN A 122 4.92 18.97 5.23
CA GLN A 122 5.37 18.62 6.57
C GLN A 122 5.03 17.16 6.88
N ALA A 123 5.76 16.54 7.80
CA ALA A 123 5.47 15.17 8.26
C ALA A 123 4.01 15.01 8.75
N THR A 124 3.44 16.05 9.36
CA THR A 124 2.06 16.06 9.84
C THR A 124 1.01 16.09 8.74
N ASP A 125 1.36 16.52 7.52
CA ASP A 125 0.42 16.56 6.39
C ASP A 125 0.05 15.15 5.91
N TYR A 126 0.95 14.17 6.08
CA TYR A 126 0.72 12.77 5.71
C TYR A 126 -0.45 12.12 6.46
N GLN A 127 -0.74 12.55 7.70
CA GLN A 127 -1.94 12.08 8.41
C GLN A 127 -3.24 12.56 7.75
N LYS A 128 -3.24 13.76 7.18
CA LYS A 128 -4.40 14.30 6.45
C LYS A 128 -4.50 13.67 5.06
N LEU A 129 -3.37 13.47 4.38
CA LEU A 129 -3.33 12.83 3.06
C LEU A 129 -3.82 11.37 3.11
N GLY A 130 -3.52 10.66 4.21
CA GLY A 130 -3.96 9.28 4.43
C GLY A 130 -5.41 9.10 4.87
N THR A 131 -6.14 10.19 5.16
CA THR A 131 -7.55 10.16 5.59
C THR A 131 -8.53 10.72 4.56
N GLN A 132 -8.04 11.05 3.36
CA GLN A 132 -8.80 11.52 2.21
C GLN A 132 -8.95 10.43 1.17
#